data_AF-T0ZJ93-F1
#
_entry.id   AF-T0ZJ93-F1
#
_cell.length_a   1.000
_cell.length_b   1.000
_cell.length_c   1.000
_cell.angle_alpha   90.00
_cell.angle_beta   90.00
_cell.angle_gamma   90.00
#
_symmetry.space_group_name_H-M   'P 1'
#
loop_
_entity.id
_entity.type
_entity.pdbx_description
1 polymer ?
#
loop_
_entity_poly.entity_id
_entity_poly.type
_entity_poly.pdbx_seq_one_letter_code
_entity_poly.pdbx_strand_id
1 'polypeptide(L)'
;MPERAGRWYVSLAVEEERRSLVPPMGEAVGVDLGIHALATVSDGTVIENPRSLAAWTRKLQHLQREVSRKKKGSRNREKAKARWSRCHAKVADLRKDA
;
A
#
# COMPACT_ATOMS: atom_id res chain seq x y z
N MET A 1 -1.39 -3.02 -22.68
CA MET A 1 -1.53 -3.01 -21.21
C MET A 1 -0.16 -2.77 -20.59
N PRO A 2 0.01 -1.82 -19.65
CA PRO A 2 1.30 -1.62 -19.00
C PRO A 2 1.62 -2.79 -18.06
N GLU A 3 2.68 -3.52 -18.35
CA GLU A 3 3.26 -4.51 -17.44
C GLU A 3 3.95 -3.79 -16.27
N ARG A 4 3.56 -4.06 -15.03
CA ARG A 4 4.26 -3.54 -13.84
C ARG A 4 4.72 -4.68 -12.95
N ALA A 5 6.03 -4.77 -12.73
CA ALA A 5 6.65 -5.80 -11.90
C ALA A 5 6.27 -7.25 -12.27
N GLY A 6 6.03 -7.53 -13.57
CA GLY A 6 5.61 -8.85 -14.05
C GLY A 6 4.10 -9.12 -13.94
N ARG A 7 3.28 -8.09 -13.69
CA ARG A 7 1.81 -8.20 -13.59
C ARG A 7 1.14 -7.43 -14.73
N TRP A 8 0.07 -8.03 -15.26
CA TRP A 8 -0.85 -7.41 -16.21
C TRP A 8 -2.07 -6.87 -15.47
N TYR A 9 -2.60 -5.72 -15.92
CA TYR A 9 -3.74 -5.05 -15.30
C TYR A 9 -4.82 -4.75 -16.33
N VAL A 10 -6.06 -5.16 -16.06
CA VAL A 10 -7.28 -4.77 -16.77
C VAL A 10 -8.13 -3.93 -15.82
N SER A 11 -8.81 -2.90 -16.34
CA SER A 11 -9.82 -2.13 -15.61
C SER A 11 -11.14 -2.22 -16.37
N LEU A 12 -12.21 -2.53 -15.64
CA LEU A 12 -13.57 -2.59 -16.16
C LEU A 12 -14.38 -1.48 -15.47
N ALA A 13 -15.01 -0.62 -16.26
CA ALA A 13 -15.96 0.37 -15.76
C ALA A 13 -17.36 -0.24 -15.81
N VAL A 14 -18.09 -0.16 -14.71
CA VAL A 14 -19.48 -0.60 -14.60
C VAL A 14 -20.31 0.51 -13.97
N GLU A 15 -21.55 0.66 -14.42
CA GLU A 15 -22.53 1.50 -13.75
C GLU A 15 -23.13 0.71 -12.58
N GLU A 16 -23.06 1.28 -11.38
CA GLU A 16 -23.65 0.72 -10.17
C GLU A 16 -24.70 1.70 -9.64
N GLU A 17 -25.95 1.24 -9.56
CA GLU A 17 -27.03 2.03 -8.99
C GLU A 17 -26.88 2.07 -7.46
N ARG A 18 -26.31 3.16 -6.93
CA ARG A 18 -26.16 3.33 -5.48
C ARG A 18 -27.51 3.63 -4.85
N ARG A 19 -27.97 2.72 -3.99
CA ARG A 19 -29.11 2.97 -3.11
C ARG A 19 -28.84 4.20 -2.25
N SER A 20 -29.84 5.07 -2.13
CA SER A 20 -29.78 6.25 -1.27
C SER A 20 -29.39 5.83 0.14
N LEU A 21 -28.31 6.40 0.67
CA LEU A 21 -27.93 6.19 2.06
C LEU A 21 -29.08 6.74 2.93
N VAL A 22 -29.61 5.88 3.81
CA VAL A 22 -30.52 6.34 4.87
C VAL A 22 -29.74 7.38 5.70
N PRO A 23 -30.34 8.52 6.07
CA PRO A 23 -29.68 9.47 6.95
C PRO A 23 -29.13 8.72 8.18
N PRO A 24 -27.86 8.96 8.57
CA PRO A 24 -27.29 8.27 9.71
C PRO A 24 -28.17 8.53 10.93
N MET A 25 -28.70 7.46 11.54
CA MET A 25 -29.36 7.54 12.86
C MET A 25 -28.27 7.37 13.92
N GLY A 26 -28.02 8.41 14.71
CA GLY A 26 -27.05 8.39 15.82
C GLY A 26 -26.37 9.74 16.05
N GLU A 27 -25.56 9.82 17.10
CA GLU A 27 -24.69 10.98 17.35
C GLU A 27 -23.52 11.03 16.37
N ALA A 28 -23.04 12.24 16.07
CA ALA A 28 -21.84 12.43 15.30
C ALA A 28 -20.62 11.97 16.10
N VAL A 29 -19.80 11.10 15.50
CA VAL A 29 -18.61 10.56 16.14
C VAL A 29 -17.37 11.17 15.48
N GLY A 30 -16.48 11.72 16.29
CA GLY A 30 -15.19 12.24 15.82
C GLY A 30 -14.23 11.09 15.53
N VAL A 31 -13.50 11.18 14.40
CA VAL A 31 -12.47 10.20 14.03
C VAL A 31 -11.15 10.93 13.80
N ASP A 32 -10.12 10.59 14.57
CA ASP A 32 -8.74 11.04 14.39
C ASP A 32 -7.91 9.92 13.75
N LEU A 33 -7.23 10.20 12.64
CA LEU A 33 -6.43 9.21 11.90
C LEU A 33 -4.94 9.43 12.17
N GLY A 34 -4.23 8.37 12.55
CA GLY A 34 -2.85 8.48 13.03
C GLY A 34 -1.86 7.49 12.43
N ILE A 35 -0.57 7.83 12.60
CA ILE A 35 0.55 6.94 12.26
C ILE A 35 0.75 5.89 13.38
N HIS A 36 0.42 6.28 14.62
CA HIS A 36 0.54 5.41 15.80
C HIS A 36 -0.64 4.45 15.94
N ALA A 37 -1.87 4.96 15.78
CA ALA A 37 -3.13 4.23 15.72
C ALA A 37 -3.84 4.56 14.41
N LEU A 38 -4.46 3.58 13.75
CA LEU A 38 -5.16 3.76 12.48
C LEU A 38 -6.28 4.78 12.62
N ALA A 39 -7.08 4.64 13.67
CA ALA A 39 -8.13 5.60 14.00
C ALA A 39 -8.36 5.64 15.51
N THR A 40 -8.63 6.81 16.06
CA THR A 40 -9.19 7.00 17.40
C THR A 40 -10.56 7.64 17.27
N VAL A 41 -11.53 7.04 17.92
CA VAL A 41 -12.93 7.42 17.86
C VAL A 41 -13.27 8.23 19.13
N SER A 42 -14.20 9.19 19.06
CA SER A 42 -14.52 10.09 20.18
C SER A 42 -15.05 9.38 21.44
N ASP A 43 -15.46 8.11 21.33
CA ASP A 43 -15.82 7.24 22.45
C ASP A 43 -14.60 6.59 23.14
N GLY A 44 -13.38 6.91 22.68
CA GLY A 44 -12.12 6.36 23.18
C GLY A 44 -11.69 5.06 22.50
N THR A 45 -12.46 4.53 21.54
CA THR A 45 -12.09 3.33 20.79
C THR A 45 -10.86 3.60 19.93
N VAL A 46 -9.83 2.78 20.08
CA VAL A 46 -8.59 2.86 19.30
C VAL A 46 -8.52 1.68 18.33
N ILE A 47 -8.44 1.98 17.04
CA ILE A 47 -8.15 1.03 15.99
C ILE A 47 -6.65 1.01 15.76
N GLU A 48 -6.01 -0.12 16.04
CA GLU A 48 -4.56 -0.29 15.89
C GLU A 48 -4.10 -0.14 14.44
N ASN A 49 -2.93 0.49 14.25
CA ASN A 49 -2.31 0.55 12.92
C ASN A 49 -1.52 -0.76 12.69
N PRO A 50 -1.86 -1.57 11.67
CA PRO A 50 -1.15 -2.83 11.42
C PRO A 50 0.32 -2.66 11.00
N ARG A 51 0.81 -1.42 10.81
CA ARG A 51 2.23 -1.02 10.57
C ARG A 51 2.96 -1.80 9.49
N SER A 52 2.21 -2.48 8.62
CA SER A 52 2.74 -3.34 7.56
C SER A 52 3.63 -2.54 6.60
N LEU A 53 3.22 -1.32 6.28
CA LEU A 53 3.94 -0.41 5.40
C LEU A 53 5.37 -0.11 5.89
N ALA A 54 5.59 0.02 7.20
CA ALA A 54 6.92 0.33 7.75
C ALA A 54 7.93 -0.80 7.52
N ALA A 55 7.51 -2.05 7.73
CA ALA A 55 8.35 -3.23 7.49
C ALA A 55 8.71 -3.38 6.01
N TRP A 56 7.73 -3.22 5.12
CA TRP A 56 7.94 -3.31 3.68
C TRP A 56 8.79 -2.16 3.12
N THR A 57 8.66 -0.95 3.68
CA THR A 57 9.50 0.19 3.31
C THR A 57 10.97 -0.05 3.68
N ARG A 58 11.24 -0.60 4.87
CA ARG A 58 12.62 -0.99 5.26
C ARG A 58 13.20 -2.03 4.31
N LYS A 59 12.42 -3.05 3.94
CA LYS A 59 12.82 -4.07 2.96
C LYS A 59 13.10 -3.47 1.58
N LEU A 60 12.26 -2.54 1.13
CA LEU A 60 12.44 -1.84 -0.14
C LEU A 60 13.77 -1.09 -0.20
N GLN A 61 14.10 -0.34 0.87
CA GLN A 61 15.38 0.38 0.98
C GLN A 61 16.58 -0.58 0.96
N HIS A 62 16.48 -1.73 1.64
CA HIS A 62 17.54 -2.74 1.60
C HIS A 62 17.77 -3.28 0.18
N LEU A 63 16.71 -3.67 -0.52
CA LEU A 63 16.80 -4.17 -1.90
C LEU A 63 17.33 -3.10 -2.87
N GLN A 64 16.97 -1.84 -2.68
CA GLN A 64 17.50 -0.73 -3.48
C GLN A 64 19.02 -0.57 -3.28
N ARG A 65 19.52 -0.70 -2.05
CA ARG A 65 20.96 -0.71 -1.76
C ARG A 65 21.66 -1.90 -2.42
N GLU A 66 21.05 -3.10 -2.38
CA GLU A 66 21.59 -4.27 -3.08
C GLU A 66 21.72 -4.05 -4.59
N VAL A 67 20.73 -3.41 -5.23
CA VAL A 67 20.78 -3.08 -6.66
C VAL A 67 21.90 -2.09 -6.97
N SER A 68 22.07 -1.08 -6.13
CA SER A 68 23.07 -0.02 -6.29
C SER A 68 24.51 -0.58 -6.19
N ARG A 69 24.75 -1.51 -5.26
CA ARG A 69 26.07 -2.12 -5.03
C ARG A 69 26.49 -3.10 -6.12
N LYS A 70 25.57 -3.60 -6.96
CA LYS A 70 25.89 -4.60 -8.00
C LYS A 70 26.32 -3.93 -9.30
N LYS A 71 27.30 -4.56 -9.99
CA LYS A 71 27.84 -4.08 -11.28
C LYS A 71 26.72 -3.84 -12.30
N LYS A 72 26.69 -2.64 -12.89
CA LYS A 72 25.76 -2.28 -13.98
C LYS A 72 25.89 -3.28 -15.14
N GLY A 73 24.76 -3.73 -15.69
CA GLY A 73 24.72 -4.73 -16.77
C GLY A 73 24.94 -6.19 -16.34
N SER A 74 25.33 -6.47 -15.09
CA SER A 74 25.50 -7.86 -14.64
C SER A 74 24.16 -8.59 -14.47
N ARG A 75 24.14 -9.90 -14.78
CA ARG A 75 22.97 -10.77 -14.52
C ARG A 75 22.50 -10.71 -13.06
N ASN A 76 23.44 -10.59 -12.12
CA ASN A 76 23.12 -10.47 -10.69
C ASN A 76 22.41 -9.16 -10.35
N ARG A 77 22.75 -8.05 -11.03
CA ARG A 77 22.03 -6.78 -10.86
C ARG A 77 20.61 -6.88 -11.40
N GLU A 78 20.41 -7.51 -12.55
CA GLU A 78 19.07 -7.68 -13.12
C GLU A 78 18.17 -8.55 -12.21
N LYS A 79 18.70 -9.64 -11.64
CA LYS A 79 17.99 -10.41 -10.60
C LYS A 79 17.61 -9.57 -9.39
N ALA A 80 18.51 -8.70 -8.91
CA ALA A 80 18.25 -7.82 -7.79
C ALA A 80 17.19 -6.75 -8.13
N LYS A 81 17.24 -6.16 -9.32
CA LYS A 81 16.23 -5.21 -9.80
C LYS A 81 14.85 -5.84 -9.87
N ALA A 82 14.74 -7.08 -10.33
CA ALA A 82 13.46 -7.79 -10.36
C ALA A 82 12.87 -7.94 -8.94
N ARG A 83 13.69 -8.32 -7.95
CA ARG A 83 13.27 -8.39 -6.53
C ARG A 83 12.84 -7.01 -6.01
N TRP A 84 13.63 -5.97 -6.29
CA TRP A 84 13.32 -4.59 -5.91
C TRP A 84 12.00 -4.11 -6.52
N SER A 85 11.79 -4.33 -7.82
CA SER A 85 10.56 -3.95 -8.54
C SER A 85 9.31 -4.60 -7.95
N ARG A 86 9.36 -5.90 -7.63
CA ARG A 86 8.25 -6.60 -6.94
C ARG A 86 7.98 -6.03 -5.55
N CYS A 87 9.02 -5.74 -4.78
CA CYS A 87 8.87 -5.13 -3.46
C CYS A 87 8.30 -3.71 -3.56
N HIS A 88 8.73 -2.94 -4.56
CA HIS A 88 8.23 -1.59 -4.82
C HIS A 88 6.73 -1.63 -5.15
N ALA A 89 6.31 -2.58 -5.99
CA ALA A 89 4.91 -2.78 -6.32
C ALA A 89 4.09 -3.15 -5.07
N LYS A 90 4.60 -4.02 -4.19
CA LYS A 90 3.92 -4.36 -2.92
C LYS A 90 3.76 -3.16 -1.99
N VAL A 91 4.77 -2.29 -1.88
CA VAL A 91 4.68 -1.04 -1.09
C VAL A 91 3.66 -0.08 -1.69
N ALA A 92 3.59 0.01 -3.02
CA ALA A 92 2.60 0.83 -3.69
C ALA A 92 1.17 0.32 -3.48
N ASP A 93 0.96 -1.01 -3.51
CA ASP A 93 -0.34 -1.63 -3.21
C ASP A 93 -0.74 -1.33 -1.75
N LEU A 94 0.17 -1.54 -0.77
CA LEU A 94 -0.09 -1.24 0.65
C LEU A 94 -0.42 0.24 0.94
N ARG A 95 0.06 1.18 0.12
CA ARG A 95 -0.26 2.60 0.26
C ARG A 95 -1.63 2.98 -0.29
N LYS A 96 -2.22 2.12 -1.14
CA LYS A 96 -3.58 2.31 -1.66
C LYS A 96 -4.63 1.65 -0.77
N ASP A 97 -4.22 0.60 -0.06
CA ASP A 97 -5.08 -0.15 0.88
C ASP A 97 -5.16 0.49 2.27
N ALA A 98 -4.28 1.45 2.58
CA ALA A 98 -4.25 2.23 3.82
C ALA A 98 -4.99 3.55 3.61
#